data_AF-A0A565CHC3-F1
#
_entry.id   AF-A0A565CHC3-F1
#
_cell.length_a   1.000
_cell.length_b   1.000
_cell.length_c   1.000
_cell.angle_alpha   90.00
_cell.angle_beta   90.00
_cell.angle_gamma   90.00
#
_symmetry.space_group_name_H-M   'P 1'
#
loop_
_entity.id
_entity.type
_entity.pdbx_description
1 polymer ?
#
loop_
_entity_poly.entity_id
_entity_poly.type
_entity_poly.pdbx_seq_one_letter_code
_entity_poly.pdbx_strand_id
1 'polypeptide(L)'
;MDLFMKCMEPVEKCFSDSKMDKSKIDDVVLVGGSTRIPKVQQLLQELFNGKELCKSINPDEAVAYGAAVQAAILSGGGNEMIQDVLLIDVTSLSLGIEIVGEVMSTVIQRNTTIPTRKERD
;
A
#
# COMPACT_ATOMS: atom_id res chain seq x y z
N MET A 1 19.26 14.30 4.27
CA MET A 1 17.93 14.83 4.63
C MET A 1 16.95 14.73 3.47
N ASP A 2 17.33 15.14 2.26
CA ASP A 2 16.48 15.07 1.05
C ASP A 2 15.79 13.70 0.84
N LEU A 3 16.54 12.59 0.85
CA LEU A 3 15.97 11.25 0.64
C LEU A 3 14.92 10.84 1.68
N PHE A 4 15.06 11.27 2.94
CA PHE A 4 14.07 10.94 3.97
C PHE A 4 12.78 11.72 3.77
N MET A 5 12.86 12.98 3.35
CA MET A 5 11.67 13.79 3.03
C MET A 5 10.94 13.26 1.81
N LYS A 6 11.69 12.83 0.77
CA LYS A 6 11.11 12.17 -0.42
C LYS A 6 10.29 10.93 -0.09
N CYS A 7 10.60 10.24 1.01
CA CYS A 7 9.80 9.08 1.45
C CYS A 7 8.41 9.48 1.97
N MET A 8 8.18 10.75 2.34
CA MET A 8 6.89 11.21 2.85
C MET A 8 5.92 11.57 1.71
N GLU A 9 6.41 11.98 0.54
CA GLU A 9 5.57 12.35 -0.61
C GLU A 9 4.60 11.22 -1.04
N PRO A 10 5.02 9.93 -1.13
CA PRO A 10 4.10 8.84 -1.43
C PRO A 10 3.02 8.64 -0.36
N VAL A 11 3.35 8.88 0.90
CA VAL A 11 2.40 8.75 2.02
C VAL A 11 1.31 9.81 1.90
N GLU A 12 1.69 11.07 1.63
CA GLU A 12 0.74 12.16 1.40
C GLU A 12 -0.11 11.94 0.14
N LYS A 13 0.49 11.43 -0.93
CA LYS A 13 -0.23 11.07 -2.15
C LYS A 13 -1.29 9.98 -1.88
N CYS A 14 -0.99 8.99 -1.04
CA CYS A 14 -1.92 7.96 -0.64
C CYS A 14 -3.17 8.53 0.06
N PHE A 15 -3.01 9.54 0.91
CA PHE A 15 -4.15 10.24 1.53
C PHE A 15 -5.01 10.98 0.52
N SER A 16 -4.37 11.70 -0.42
CA SER A 16 -5.08 12.40 -1.49
C SER A 16 -5.89 11.43 -2.36
N ASP A 17 -5.27 10.31 -2.75
CA ASP A 17 -5.91 9.30 -3.60
C ASP A 17 -7.03 8.55 -2.87
N SER A 18 -6.88 8.26 -1.58
CA SER A 18 -7.90 7.58 -0.75
C SER A 18 -9.01 8.51 -0.26
N LYS A 19 -8.85 9.84 -0.39
CA LYS A 19 -9.76 10.86 0.17
C LYS A 19 -10.02 10.66 1.66
N MET A 20 -9.02 10.15 2.38
CA MET A 20 -9.08 9.87 3.82
C MET A 20 -8.27 10.90 4.59
N ASP A 21 -8.80 11.35 5.72
CA ASP A 21 -8.07 12.22 6.64
C ASP A 21 -7.08 11.41 7.48
N LYS A 22 -5.91 11.98 7.78
CA LYS A 22 -4.86 11.34 8.56
C LYS A 22 -5.33 10.88 9.94
N SER A 23 -6.29 11.60 10.55
CA SER A 23 -6.88 11.25 11.85
C SER A 23 -7.68 9.94 11.84
N LYS A 24 -8.11 9.47 10.66
CA LYS A 24 -8.87 8.23 10.50
C LYS A 24 -7.99 6.98 10.38
N ILE A 25 -6.67 7.14 10.36
CA ILE A 25 -5.76 6.00 10.35
C ILE A 25 -5.68 5.48 11.76
N ASP A 26 -6.00 4.20 11.98
CA ASP A 26 -5.98 3.56 13.30
C ASP A 26 -4.58 3.09 13.69
N ASP A 27 -3.82 2.52 12.76
CA ASP A 27 -2.49 1.97 13.00
C ASP A 27 -1.49 2.34 11.89
N VAL A 28 -0.23 2.50 12.27
CA VAL A 28 0.89 2.70 11.33
C VAL A 28 1.87 1.54 11.49
N VAL A 29 1.82 0.59 10.56
CA VAL A 29 2.67 -0.62 10.58
C VAL A 29 3.97 -0.37 9.82
N LEU A 30 5.10 -0.69 10.44
CA LEU A 30 6.43 -0.54 9.84
C LEU A 30 6.91 -1.88 9.26
N VAL A 31 7.27 -1.88 7.98
CA VAL A 31 7.79 -3.06 7.26
C VAL A 31 9.03 -2.69 6.45
N GLY A 32 10.03 -3.57 6.47
CA GLY A 32 11.34 -3.41 5.83
C GLY A 32 12.40 -2.84 6.77
N GLY A 33 13.63 -3.37 6.70
CA GLY A 33 14.71 -3.04 7.65
C GLY A 33 15.06 -1.55 7.75
N SER A 34 14.92 -0.78 6.66
CA SER A 34 15.16 0.68 6.67
C SER A 34 14.18 1.46 7.58
N THR A 35 13.03 0.88 7.95
CA THR A 35 12.11 1.47 8.92
C THR A 35 12.69 1.52 10.34
N ARG A 36 13.79 0.80 10.62
CA ARG A 36 14.54 0.87 11.89
C ARG A 36 15.31 2.18 12.05
N ILE A 37 15.49 2.96 10.98
CA ILE A 37 16.19 4.25 11.02
C ILE A 37 15.38 5.23 11.88
N PRO A 38 15.95 5.77 12.98
CA PRO A 38 15.21 6.65 13.90
C PRO A 38 14.61 7.88 13.22
N LYS A 39 15.30 8.44 12.21
CA LYS A 39 14.80 9.61 11.50
C LYS A 39 13.55 9.32 10.66
N VAL A 40 13.44 8.13 10.09
CA VAL A 40 12.23 7.71 9.34
C VAL A 40 11.04 7.60 10.29
N GLN A 41 11.25 6.98 11.45
CA GLN A 41 10.20 6.84 12.48
C GLN A 41 9.77 8.21 13.00
N GLN A 42 10.71 9.12 13.28
CA GLN A 42 10.40 10.48 13.71
C GLN A 42 9.54 11.21 12.67
N LEU A 43 9.91 11.16 11.39
CA LEU A 43 9.16 11.84 10.33
C LEU A 43 7.75 11.27 10.17
N LEU A 44 7.59 9.94 10.28
CA LEU A 44 6.26 9.31 10.28
C LEU A 44 5.45 9.75 11.50
N GLN A 45 6.03 9.73 12.72
CA GLN A 45 5.33 10.20 13.91
C GLN A 45 4.88 11.66 13.76
N GLU A 46 5.74 12.54 13.25
CA GLU A 46 5.38 13.93 12.94
C GLU A 46 4.24 14.01 11.92
N LEU A 47 4.30 13.21 10.85
CA LEU A 47 3.28 13.17 9.79
C LEU A 47 1.90 12.71 10.31
N PHE A 48 1.89 11.80 11.28
CA PHE A 48 0.70 11.22 11.90
C PHE A 48 0.38 11.86 13.28
N ASN A 49 0.75 13.12 13.48
CA ASN A 49 0.40 13.93 14.67
C ASN A 49 0.82 13.28 16.01
N GLY A 50 1.99 12.64 16.05
CA GLY A 50 2.54 12.00 17.24
C GLY A 50 1.98 10.61 17.53
N LYS A 51 1.20 10.02 16.61
CA LYS A 51 0.70 8.64 16.75
C LYS A 51 1.84 7.64 16.97
N GLU A 52 1.63 6.71 17.90
CA GLU A 52 2.56 5.62 18.15
C GLU A 52 2.63 4.68 16.93
N LEU A 53 3.85 4.35 16.50
CA LEU A 53 4.08 3.42 15.38
C LEU A 53 4.00 1.99 15.89
N CYS A 54 3.33 1.12 15.15
CA CYS A 54 3.17 -0.28 15.51
C CYS A 54 4.50 -1.04 15.41
N LYS A 55 4.92 -1.63 16.53
CA LYS A 55 6.18 -2.38 16.68
C LYS A 55 5.96 -3.85 17.08
N SER A 56 4.72 -4.31 17.08
CA SER A 56 4.37 -5.71 17.41
C SER A 56 4.71 -6.70 16.29
N ILE A 57 5.03 -6.20 15.09
CA ILE A 57 5.32 -7.01 13.91
C ILE A 57 6.81 -6.89 13.58
N ASN A 58 7.44 -8.03 13.26
CA ASN A 58 8.84 -8.03 12.80
C ASN A 58 8.93 -7.42 11.38
N PRO A 59 9.61 -6.28 11.20
CA PRO A 59 9.64 -5.58 9.92
C PRO A 59 10.36 -6.37 8.81
N ASP A 60 11.26 -7.29 9.16
CA ASP A 60 12.06 -8.04 8.18
C ASP A 60 11.32 -9.28 7.64
N GLU A 61 10.32 -9.77 8.38
CA GLU A 61 9.62 -11.02 8.10
C GLU A 61 8.14 -10.83 7.72
N ALA A 62 7.54 -9.67 8.03
CA ALA A 62 6.12 -9.41 7.83
C ALA A 62 5.61 -9.74 6.43
N VAL A 63 6.39 -9.39 5.39
CA VAL A 63 6.03 -9.65 3.99
C VAL A 63 6.00 -11.15 3.71
N ALA A 64 7.04 -11.87 4.12
CA ALA A 64 7.12 -13.32 3.93
C ALA A 64 6.02 -14.06 4.70
N TYR A 65 5.71 -13.59 5.91
CA TYR A 65 4.63 -14.12 6.73
C TYR A 65 3.27 -13.97 6.03
N GLY A 66 2.93 -12.76 5.55
CA GLY A 66 1.69 -12.51 4.80
C GLY A 66 1.59 -13.32 3.51
N ALA A 67 2.71 -13.48 2.78
CA ALA A 67 2.75 -14.32 1.59
C ALA A 67 2.50 -15.81 1.91
N ALA A 68 3.03 -16.32 3.02
CA ALA A 68 2.79 -17.69 3.46
C ALA A 68 1.31 -17.91 3.85
N VAL A 69 0.68 -16.93 4.52
CA VAL A 69 -0.76 -16.97 4.80
C VAL A 69 -1.57 -17.01 3.50
N GLN A 70 -1.24 -16.16 2.53
CA GLN A 70 -1.92 -16.17 1.23
C GLN A 70 -1.73 -17.49 0.48
N ALA A 71 -0.54 -18.10 0.55
CA ALA A 71 -0.27 -19.41 -0.06
C ALA A 71 -1.08 -20.53 0.61
N ALA A 72 -1.26 -20.48 1.93
CA ALA A 72 -2.10 -21.42 2.68
C ALA A 72 -3.57 -21.33 2.24
N ILE A 73 -4.10 -20.10 2.06
CA ILE A 73 -5.46 -19.86 1.54
C ILE A 73 -5.63 -20.50 0.15
N LEU A 74 -4.71 -20.21 -0.78
CA LEU A 74 -4.77 -20.71 -2.15
C LEU A 74 -4.62 -22.25 -2.24
N SER A 75 -3.89 -22.85 -1.31
CA SER A 75 -3.67 -24.30 -1.26
C SER A 75 -4.84 -25.07 -0.60
N GLY A 76 -5.84 -24.36 -0.05
CA GLY A 76 -6.91 -24.96 0.76
C GLY A 76 -6.42 -25.57 2.09
N GLY A 77 -5.17 -25.28 2.47
CA GLY A 77 -4.52 -25.82 3.67
C GLY A 77 -4.46 -24.75 4.75
N GLY A 78 -5.52 -24.61 5.53
CA GLY A 78 -5.60 -23.60 6.60
C GLY A 78 -6.69 -23.92 7.62
N ASN A 79 -6.58 -23.31 8.79
CA ASN A 79 -7.62 -23.34 9.83
C ASN A 79 -8.84 -22.53 9.36
N GLU A 80 -10.04 -22.77 9.91
CA GLU A 80 -11.29 -22.10 9.50
C GLU A 80 -11.15 -20.57 9.50
N MET A 81 -10.43 -20.00 10.49
CA MET A 81 -10.16 -18.57 10.61
C MET A 81 -9.42 -17.93 9.43
N ILE A 82 -8.69 -18.72 8.63
CA ILE A 82 -7.87 -18.21 7.51
C ILE A 82 -8.65 -18.30 6.19
N GLN A 83 -9.65 -19.19 6.10
CA GLN A 83 -10.41 -19.39 4.86
C GLN A 83 -11.35 -18.23 4.53
N ASP A 84 -11.77 -17.46 5.54
CA ASP A 84 -12.67 -16.31 5.37
C ASP A 84 -11.93 -15.00 5.01
N VAL A 85 -10.62 -15.05 4.79
CA VAL A 85 -9.83 -13.86 4.43
C VAL A 85 -10.00 -13.57 2.93
N LEU A 86 -10.64 -12.44 2.62
CA LEU A 86 -10.74 -11.90 1.26
C LEU A 86 -9.77 -10.73 1.06
N LEU A 87 -8.89 -10.85 0.07
CA LEU A 87 -8.01 -9.76 -0.36
C LEU A 87 -8.61 -9.05 -1.59
N ILE A 88 -8.73 -7.73 -1.50
CA ILE A 88 -9.12 -6.86 -2.61
C ILE A 88 -7.97 -5.88 -2.85
N ASP A 89 -7.30 -6.01 -3.99
CA ASP A 89 -6.14 -5.19 -4.34
C ASP A 89 -6.46 -4.25 -5.52
N VAL A 90 -5.54 -3.35 -5.88
CA VAL A 90 -5.71 -2.31 -6.90
C VAL A 90 -4.52 -2.18 -7.84
N THR A 91 -4.71 -1.55 -9.01
CA THR A 91 -3.61 -1.16 -9.91
C THR A 91 -2.79 0.01 -9.33
N SER A 92 -1.46 -0.04 -9.38
CA SER A 92 -0.61 1.03 -8.83
C SER A 92 -0.47 2.26 -9.75
N LEU A 93 -0.59 2.06 -11.06
CA LEU A 93 -0.46 3.09 -12.09
C LEU A 93 -1.65 3.03 -13.06
N SER A 94 -1.92 4.17 -13.68
CA SER A 94 -2.92 4.26 -14.75
C SER A 94 -2.38 3.54 -15.99
N LEU A 95 -3.17 2.62 -16.55
CA LEU A 95 -2.88 1.92 -17.80
C LEU A 95 -3.60 2.65 -18.93
N GLY A 96 -2.88 2.93 -20.01
CA GLY A 96 -3.42 3.66 -21.15
C GLY A 96 -2.67 3.33 -22.44
N ILE A 97 -3.18 3.87 -23.53
CA ILE A 97 -2.57 3.76 -24.86
C ILE A 97 -2.14 5.14 -25.32
N GLU A 98 -1.14 5.19 -26.19
CA GLU A 98 -0.81 6.41 -26.91
C GLU A 98 -1.89 6.71 -27.95
N ILE A 99 -2.30 7.97 -28.05
CA ILE A 99 -3.14 8.50 -29.13
C ILE A 99 -2.35 9.54 -29.94
N VAL A 100 -2.86 9.87 -31.13
CA VAL A 100 -2.22 10.84 -32.04
C VAL A 100 -1.84 12.12 -31.29
N GLY A 101 -0.60 12.56 -31.50
CA GLY A 101 -0.01 13.72 -30.81
C GLY A 101 0.81 13.36 -29.58
N GLU A 102 1.27 12.12 -29.44
CA GLU A 102 2.11 11.64 -28.33
C GLU A 102 1.43 11.82 -26.95
N VAL A 103 0.10 11.82 -26.94
CA VAL A 103 -0.70 11.98 -25.71
C VAL A 103 -1.08 10.60 -25.18
N MET A 104 -0.87 10.36 -23.89
CA MET A 104 -1.39 9.17 -23.22
C MET A 104 -2.88 9.31 -22.97
N SER A 105 -3.66 8.36 -23.49
CA SER A 105 -5.08 8.22 -23.21
C SER A 105 -5.31 7.08 -22.23
N THR A 106 -5.65 7.39 -20.98
CA THR A 106 -5.88 6.39 -19.94
C THR A 106 -7.11 5.53 -20.24
N VAL A 107 -7.00 4.23 -19.98
CA VAL A 107 -8.06 3.23 -20.12
C VAL A 107 -8.46 2.66 -18.77
N ILE A 108 -7.49 2.30 -17.91
CA ILE A 108 -7.71 1.90 -16.52
C ILE A 108 -6.98 2.89 -15.63
N GLN A 109 -7.69 3.54 -14.71
CA GLN A 109 -7.07 4.50 -13.79
C GLN A 109 -6.25 3.77 -12.72
N ARG A 110 -5.22 4.43 -12.17
CA ARG A 110 -4.56 3.96 -10.95
C ARG A 110 -5.57 3.82 -9.82
N ASN A 111 -5.28 2.94 -8.88
CA ASN A 111 -6.13 2.56 -7.75
C ASN A 111 -7.46 1.91 -8.17
N THR A 112 -7.55 1.36 -9.39
CA THR A 112 -8.72 0.56 -9.80
C THR A 112 -8.60 -0.85 -9.22
N THR A 113 -9.65 -1.33 -8.55
CA THR A 113 -9.71 -2.69 -7.99
C THR A 113 -9.46 -3.77 -9.03
N ILE A 114 -8.70 -4.80 -8.67
CA ILE A 114 -8.47 -5.99 -9.50
C ILE A 114 -9.27 -7.20 -8.97
N PRO A 115 -9.75 -8.10 -9.86
CA PRO A 115 -9.61 -8.07 -11.32
C PRO A 115 -10.49 -7.01 -11.99
N THR A 116 -10.01 -6.42 -13.10
CA THR A 116 -10.77 -5.43 -13.88
C THR A 116 -10.55 -5.60 -15.39
N ARG A 117 -11.55 -5.21 -16.18
CA ARG A 117 -11.49 -5.19 -17.64
C ARG A 117 -12.21 -3.95 -18.17
N LYS A 118 -11.57 -3.23 -19.09
CA LYS A 118 -12.12 -2.06 -19.77
C LYS A 118 -11.89 -2.21 -21.27
N GLU A 119 -12.94 -1.97 -22.04
CA GLU A 119 -12.86 -1.81 -23.49
C GLU A 119 -13.19 -0.35 -23.82
N ARG A 120 -12.54 0.18 -24.84
CA ARG A 120 -13.00 1.40 -25.50
C ARG A 120 -13.85 0.97 -26.69
N ASP A 121 -14.99 1.60 -26.83
CA ASP A 121 -15.76 1.62 -28.07
C ASP A 121 -15.03 2.43 -29.15
#